data_AF-A0A315QP63-F1
#
_entry.id   AF-A0A315QP63-F1
#
_cell.length_a   1.000
_cell.length_b   1.000
_cell.length_c   1.000
_cell.angle_alpha   90.00
_cell.angle_beta   90.00
_cell.angle_gamma   90.00
#
_symmetry.space_group_name_H-M   'P 1'
#
loop_
_entity.id
_entity.type
_entity.pdbx_description
1 polymer ?
#
loop_
_entity_poly.entity_id
_entity_poly.type
_entity_poly.pdbx_seq_one_letter_code
_entity_poly.pdbx_strand_id
1 'polypeptide(L)'
;MKDETLGGFLDLNNSTETHRKQTTSYEGCSQEIRLEAGSNERVHSVFAALPKVRNGENADSSNLMEKILSAPNLNNAHKRVVKNKGSHGIDGMSVDELLPYLKRNGNQLLKDVLGGNYKPQAVRRVEIPKSSGGVRLLGI
;
A
#
# COMPACT_ATOMS: atom_id res chain seq x y z
N MET A 1 -48.58 30.12 45.59
CA MET A 1 -47.84 29.57 44.43
C MET A 1 -47.90 28.07 44.53
N LYS A 2 -48.19 27.40 43.41
CA LYS A 2 -48.66 26.01 43.32
C LYS A 2 -47.58 24.99 43.72
N ASP A 3 -48.06 23.88 44.26
CA ASP A 3 -47.37 22.63 44.56
C ASP A 3 -46.87 21.88 43.30
N GLU A 4 -46.17 20.76 43.56
CA GLU A 4 -46.09 19.53 42.74
C GLU A 4 -44.80 19.19 41.97
N THR A 5 -44.05 18.24 42.56
CA THR A 5 -43.79 16.89 42.00
C THR A 5 -42.33 16.48 41.70
N LEU A 6 -42.03 15.35 42.35
CA LEU A 6 -40.90 14.43 42.28
C LEU A 6 -40.58 13.93 40.86
N GLY A 7 -39.34 13.48 40.64
CA GLY A 7 -39.04 12.58 39.53
C GLY A 7 -37.55 12.46 39.25
N GLY A 8 -36.90 11.49 39.89
CA GLY A 8 -35.54 11.11 39.56
C GLY A 8 -35.46 10.41 38.20
N PHE A 9 -34.27 10.47 37.59
CA PHE A 9 -33.83 9.47 36.63
C PHE A 9 -32.33 9.27 36.79
N LEU A 10 -31.95 8.03 37.03
CA LEU A 10 -30.58 7.53 37.03
C LEU A 10 -30.19 7.28 35.58
N ASP A 11 -29.03 7.77 35.15
CA ASP A 11 -28.25 7.18 34.06
C ASP A 11 -26.80 7.11 34.58
N LEU A 12 -26.40 5.98 35.17
CA LEU A 12 -25.79 4.82 34.53
C LEU A 12 -24.46 5.13 33.82
N ASN A 13 -23.39 4.79 34.55
CA ASN A 13 -22.18 4.13 34.06
C ASN A 13 -21.29 4.90 33.09
N ASN A 14 -20.46 5.78 33.64
CA ASN A 14 -19.20 6.15 33.01
C ASN A 14 -18.06 5.19 33.43
N SER A 15 -17.36 4.71 32.40
CA SER A 15 -15.98 4.23 32.40
C SER A 15 -15.63 2.99 33.24
N THR A 16 -15.67 1.84 32.58
CA THR A 16 -14.60 0.85 32.75
C THR A 16 -13.75 0.80 31.48
N GLU A 17 -12.82 1.74 31.36
CA GLU A 17 -11.67 1.61 30.47
C GLU A 17 -10.90 0.35 30.84
N THR A 18 -10.98 -0.68 30.01
CA THR A 18 -10.02 -1.78 30.06
C THR A 18 -8.85 -1.41 29.15
N HIS A 19 -7.87 -0.72 29.75
CA HIS A 19 -6.57 -0.50 29.14
C HIS A 19 -5.91 -1.86 28.87
N ARG A 20 -6.02 -2.35 27.63
CA ARG A 20 -5.29 -3.53 27.17
C ARG A 20 -3.81 -3.16 27.08
N LYS A 21 -3.02 -3.74 27.99
CA LYS A 21 -1.56 -3.60 28.02
C LYS A 21 -0.99 -4.01 26.66
N GLN A 22 -0.13 -3.16 26.10
CA GLN A 22 0.70 -3.49 24.95
C GLN A 22 1.67 -4.61 25.37
N THR A 23 1.69 -5.72 24.65
CA THR A 23 2.70 -6.77 24.82
C THR A 23 3.60 -6.75 23.60
N THR A 24 4.51 -5.79 23.56
CA THR A 24 5.75 -5.90 22.78
C THR A 24 6.86 -5.40 23.68
N SER A 25 7.69 -6.31 24.20
CA SER A 25 8.96 -5.91 24.79
C SER A 25 9.80 -5.28 23.69
N TYR A 26 10.21 -4.03 23.91
CA TYR A 26 11.26 -3.38 23.13
C TYR A 26 12.58 -4.03 23.55
N GLU A 27 12.92 -5.15 22.92
CA GLU A 27 14.25 -5.75 23.06
C GLU A 27 15.19 -5.00 22.12
N GLY A 28 16.18 -4.33 22.72
CA GLY A 28 17.17 -3.53 22.02
C GLY A 28 17.87 -4.35 20.94
N CYS A 29 17.89 -3.79 19.72
CA CYS A 29 18.69 -4.33 18.62
C CYS A 29 20.17 -4.09 18.95
N SER A 30 20.85 -5.13 19.42
CA SER A 30 22.30 -5.21 19.42
C SER A 30 22.66 -6.62 19.01
N GLN A 31 22.76 -6.81 17.69
CA GLN A 31 23.36 -8.02 17.12
C GLN A 31 24.60 -7.58 16.36
N GLU A 32 25.77 -7.88 16.93
CA GLU A 32 27.04 -7.84 16.22
C GLU A 32 27.02 -8.91 15.12
N ILE A 33 27.11 -8.48 13.87
CA ILE A 33 27.23 -9.38 12.72
C ILE A 33 28.72 -9.73 12.58
N ARG A 34 29.11 -10.96 12.95
CA ARG A 34 30.39 -11.54 12.55
C ARG A 34 30.20 -12.27 11.21
N LEU A 35 30.82 -11.74 10.16
CA LEU A 35 30.78 -12.29 8.80
C LEU A 35 31.85 -13.38 8.65
N GLU A 36 31.46 -14.60 8.29
CA GLU A 36 32.36 -15.61 7.75
C GLU A 36 31.93 -15.87 6.29
N ALA A 37 32.78 -15.45 5.34
CA ALA A 37 32.50 -15.55 3.91
C ALA A 37 32.84 -16.97 3.40
N GLY A 38 31.83 -17.84 3.35
CA GLY A 38 31.92 -19.16 2.72
C GLY A 38 31.39 -19.16 1.28
N SER A 39 32.31 -19.21 0.31
CA SER A 39 32.18 -19.62 -1.11
C SER A 39 30.85 -19.42 -1.86
N ASN A 40 30.92 -18.61 -2.91
CA ASN A 40 29.82 -18.24 -3.80
C ASN A 40 29.48 -19.37 -4.81
N GLU A 41 28.66 -20.34 -4.43
CA GLU A 41 28.07 -21.25 -5.42
C GLU A 41 26.83 -20.61 -6.06
N ARG A 42 27.06 -20.17 -7.31
CA ARG A 42 26.10 -19.60 -8.26
C ARG A 42 24.84 -20.47 -8.36
N VAL A 43 23.75 -20.06 -7.71
CA VAL A 43 22.44 -20.70 -7.86
C VAL A 43 21.86 -20.32 -9.22
N HIS A 44 21.84 -21.27 -10.15
CA HIS A 44 21.07 -21.14 -11.38
C HIS A 44 19.57 -21.14 -11.03
N SER A 45 18.88 -20.02 -11.22
CA SER A 45 17.42 -19.97 -11.11
C SER A 45 16.81 -20.74 -12.28
N VAL A 46 16.53 -22.03 -12.08
CA VAL A 46 15.80 -22.84 -13.05
C VAL A 46 14.34 -22.36 -13.05
N PHE A 47 13.96 -21.67 -14.12
CA PHE A 47 12.60 -21.24 -14.44
C PHE A 47 11.74 -22.47 -14.87
N ALA A 48 11.62 -23.48 -14.02
CA ALA A 48 10.92 -24.72 -14.33
C ALA A 48 9.52 -24.75 -13.70
N ALA A 49 8.61 -23.91 -14.20
CA ALA A 49 7.18 -24.21 -14.25
C ALA A 49 6.41 -23.07 -14.93
N LEU A 50 6.37 -23.05 -16.26
CA LEU A 50 5.32 -22.34 -16.99
C LEU A 50 4.64 -23.32 -17.97
N PRO A 51 3.30 -23.42 -17.96
CA PRO A 51 2.58 -24.22 -18.93
C PRO A 51 2.71 -23.60 -20.33
N LYS A 52 3.11 -24.45 -21.28
CA LYS A 52 3.30 -24.13 -22.70
C LYS A 52 1.94 -23.91 -23.37
N VAL A 53 1.38 -22.71 -23.26
CA VAL A 53 0.32 -22.26 -24.17
C VAL A 53 0.98 -21.78 -25.45
N ARG A 54 0.70 -22.49 -26.54
CA ARG A 54 1.23 -22.21 -27.88
C ARG A 54 0.37 -21.12 -28.53
N ASN A 55 0.83 -19.88 -28.49
CA ASN A 55 0.58 -18.87 -29.51
C ASN A 55 1.85 -18.01 -29.59
N GLY A 56 2.49 -18.04 -30.76
CA GLY A 56 3.83 -17.54 -31.01
C GLY A 56 3.87 -16.04 -31.20
N GLU A 57 3.95 -15.33 -30.08
CA GLU A 57 4.67 -14.07 -29.99
C GLU A 57 5.65 -14.28 -28.85
N ASN A 58 6.94 -14.38 -29.16
CA ASN A 58 7.96 -14.30 -28.13
C ASN A 58 7.66 -13.00 -27.39
N ALA A 59 7.24 -13.09 -26.13
CA ALA A 59 7.06 -11.92 -25.30
C ALA A 59 8.46 -11.33 -25.12
N ASP A 60 8.82 -10.43 -26.04
CA ASP A 60 10.08 -9.70 -26.09
C ASP A 60 10.19 -8.91 -24.80
N SER A 61 10.72 -9.59 -23.78
CA SER A 61 10.92 -9.10 -22.42
C SER A 61 12.05 -8.07 -22.40
N SER A 62 12.83 -8.00 -23.48
CA SER A 62 13.87 -7.01 -23.74
C SER A 62 13.37 -5.57 -23.66
N ASN A 63 12.10 -5.31 -24.02
CA ASN A 63 11.53 -3.95 -24.07
C ASN A 63 10.29 -3.79 -23.17
N LEU A 64 10.18 -4.59 -22.10
CA LEU A 64 8.98 -4.59 -21.25
C LEU A 64 8.80 -3.24 -20.52
N MET A 65 9.89 -2.63 -20.04
CA MET A 65 9.83 -1.37 -19.29
C MET A 65 9.31 -0.22 -20.19
N GLU A 66 9.80 -0.17 -21.42
CA GLU A 66 9.37 0.79 -22.44
C GLU A 66 7.89 0.60 -22.78
N LYS A 67 7.43 -0.66 -22.86
CA LYS A 67 6.00 -0.97 -23.05
C LYS A 67 5.16 -0.52 -21.86
N ILE A 68 5.61 -0.74 -20.63
CA ILE A 68 4.93 -0.28 -19.40
C ILE A 68 4.83 1.25 -19.38
N LEU A 69 5.88 1.95 -19.78
CA LEU A 69 5.92 3.42 -19.76
C LEU A 69 5.39 4.08 -21.04
N SER A 70 4.88 3.28 -21.99
CA SER A 70 4.30 3.80 -23.22
C SER A 70 3.08 4.69 -22.91
N ALA A 71 2.96 5.81 -23.64
CA ALA A 71 1.82 6.72 -23.52
C ALA A 71 0.43 6.04 -23.56
N PRO A 72 0.15 5.07 -24.47
CA PRO A 72 -1.14 4.38 -24.46
C PRO A 72 -1.37 3.58 -23.16
N ASN A 73 -0.33 2.91 -22.63
CA ASN A 73 -0.46 2.15 -21.39
C ASN A 73 -0.71 3.08 -20.19
N LEU A 74 0.06 4.16 -20.07
CA LEU A 74 -0.10 5.14 -18.99
C LEU A 74 -1.47 5.81 -19.00
N ASN A 75 -2.00 6.13 -20.19
CA ASN A 75 -3.36 6.65 -20.33
C ASN A 75 -4.41 5.64 -19.84
N ASN A 76 -4.24 4.35 -20.15
CA ASN A 76 -5.13 3.30 -19.68
C ASN A 76 -5.02 3.09 -18.15
N ALA A 77 -3.81 3.14 -17.61
CA ALA A 77 -3.57 3.06 -16.17
C ALA A 77 -4.24 4.24 -15.44
N HIS A 78 -4.05 5.47 -15.91
CA HIS A 78 -4.71 6.66 -15.38
C HIS A 78 -6.23 6.49 -15.35
N LYS A 79 -6.85 6.09 -16.46
CA LYS A 79 -8.31 5.86 -16.53
C LYS A 79 -8.79 4.82 -15.51
N ARG A 80 -8.02 3.75 -15.28
CA ARG A 80 -8.35 2.72 -14.29
C ARG A 80 -8.26 3.25 -12.86
N VAL A 81 -7.21 4.01 -12.53
CA VAL A 81 -7.08 4.65 -11.21
C VAL A 81 -8.26 5.58 -10.95
N VAL A 82 -8.63 6.40 -11.93
CA VAL A 82 -9.79 7.29 -11.84
C VAL A 82 -11.09 6.51 -11.65
N LYS A 83 -11.27 5.41 -12.39
CA LYS A 83 -12.46 4.55 -12.27
C LYS A 83 -12.56 3.87 -10.89
N ASN A 84 -11.43 3.49 -10.29
CA ASN A 84 -11.39 2.80 -9.00
C ASN A 84 -11.85 3.71 -7.86
N LYS A 85 -11.68 5.04 -7.97
CA LYS A 85 -12.10 6.03 -6.97
C LYS A 85 -11.64 5.69 -5.54
N GLY A 86 -10.44 5.13 -5.42
CA GLY A 86 -9.87 4.73 -4.13
C GLY A 86 -9.54 5.93 -3.25
N SER A 87 -9.29 5.66 -1.97
CA SER A 87 -8.81 6.69 -1.03
C SER A 87 -7.39 7.14 -1.37
N HIS A 88 -7.02 8.34 -0.91
CA HIS A 88 -5.67 8.88 -1.08
C HIS A 88 -4.65 8.17 -0.19
N GLY A 89 -3.40 8.15 -0.66
CA GLY A 89 -2.24 7.64 0.07
C GLY A 89 -1.78 8.60 1.17
N ILE A 90 -0.51 8.45 1.57
CA ILE A 90 0.11 9.27 2.62
C ILE A 90 0.32 10.74 2.19
N ASP A 91 0.35 10.99 0.89
CA ASP A 91 0.53 12.31 0.28
C ASP A 91 -0.73 13.18 0.31
N GLY A 92 -1.89 12.59 0.61
CA GLY A 92 -3.16 13.31 0.60
C GLY A 92 -3.73 13.58 -0.78
N MET A 93 -3.10 13.11 -1.87
CA MET A 93 -3.49 13.48 -3.23
C MET A 93 -4.78 12.78 -3.64
N SER A 94 -5.77 13.57 -4.03
CA SER A 94 -7.01 13.05 -4.59
C SER A 94 -6.85 12.62 -6.05
N VAL A 95 -7.78 11.80 -6.53
CA VAL A 95 -7.81 11.34 -7.93
C VAL A 95 -7.93 12.52 -8.91
N ASP A 96 -8.62 13.59 -8.55
CA ASP A 96 -8.82 14.76 -9.40
C ASP A 96 -7.53 15.59 -9.57
N GLU A 97 -6.64 15.52 -8.58
CA GLU A 97 -5.33 16.20 -8.60
C GLU A 97 -4.25 15.41 -9.36
N LEU A 98 -4.49 14.11 -9.62
CA LEU A 98 -3.53 13.22 -10.26
C LEU A 98 -3.13 13.70 -11.67
N LEU A 99 -4.10 14.06 -12.52
CA LEU A 99 -3.81 14.49 -13.89
C LEU A 99 -2.99 15.79 -13.94
N PRO A 100 -3.36 16.87 -13.20
CA PRO A 100 -2.51 18.05 -13.06
C PRO A 100 -1.09 17.73 -12.57
N TYR A 101 -0.96 16.83 -11.60
CA TYR A 101 0.34 16.42 -11.07
C TYR A 101 1.19 15.71 -12.13
N LEU A 102 0.61 14.76 -12.88
CA LEU A 102 1.30 14.05 -13.96
C LEU A 102 1.72 14.97 -15.10
N LYS A 103 0.93 16.00 -15.42
CA LYS A 103 1.32 17.01 -16.43
C LYS A 103 2.56 17.81 -16.02
N ARG A 104 2.71 18.12 -14.73
CA ARG A 104 3.85 18.88 -14.22
C ARG A 104 5.08 18.00 -14.01
N ASN A 105 4.91 16.80 -13.47
CA ASN A 105 6.00 15.96 -12.96
C ASN A 105 6.28 14.71 -13.81
N GLY A 106 5.40 14.35 -14.75
CA GLY A 106 5.44 13.07 -15.46
C GLY A 106 6.74 12.80 -16.21
N ASN A 107 7.32 13.83 -16.84
CA ASN A 107 8.61 13.68 -17.54
C ASN A 107 9.75 13.31 -16.59
N GLN A 108 9.76 13.87 -15.37
CA GLN A 108 10.78 13.54 -14.37
C GLN A 108 10.54 12.13 -13.83
N LEU A 109 9.29 11.79 -13.50
CA LEU A 109 8.92 10.43 -13.05
C LEU A 109 9.34 9.36 -14.06
N LEU A 110 9.11 9.59 -15.36
CA LEU A 110 9.53 8.66 -16.41
C LEU A 110 11.05 8.44 -16.43
N LYS A 111 11.83 9.53 -16.33
CA LYS A 111 13.29 9.46 -16.25
C LYS A 111 13.76 8.72 -15.01
N ASP A 112 13.13 8.99 -13.87
CA ASP A 112 13.50 8.36 -12.60
C ASP A 112 13.17 6.87 -12.60
N VAL A 113 12.03 6.46 -13.17
CA VAL A 113 11.66 5.04 -13.28
C VAL A 113 12.58 4.31 -14.25
N LEU A 114 12.87 4.88 -15.42
CA LEU A 114 13.81 4.29 -16.39
C LEU A 114 15.23 4.20 -15.83
N GLY A 115 15.66 5.23 -15.09
CA GLY A 115 16.97 5.28 -14.46
C GLY A 115 17.08 4.48 -13.16
N GLY A 116 15.99 3.84 -12.70
CA GLY A 116 15.98 3.09 -11.43
C GLY A 116 16.08 3.94 -10.16
N ASN A 117 15.90 5.26 -10.27
CA ASN A 117 16.01 6.22 -9.17
C ASN A 117 14.65 6.51 -8.49
N TYR A 118 13.54 6.07 -9.08
CA TYR A 118 12.21 6.30 -8.52
C TYR A 118 12.03 5.56 -7.19
N LYS A 119 11.69 6.33 -6.15
CA LYS A 119 11.38 5.82 -4.82
C LYS A 119 9.88 5.97 -4.55
N PRO A 120 9.11 4.88 -4.58
CA PRO A 120 7.68 4.96 -4.26
C PRO A 120 7.49 5.39 -2.80
N GLN A 121 6.41 6.13 -2.56
CA GLN A 121 6.01 6.54 -1.23
C GLN A 121 5.56 5.34 -0.39
N ALA A 122 5.67 5.45 0.93
CA ALA A 122 5.16 4.44 1.83
C ALA A 122 3.62 4.35 1.76
N VAL A 123 3.07 3.18 2.09
CA VAL A 123 1.62 2.94 2.06
C VAL A 123 0.94 3.49 3.31
N ARG A 124 -0.25 4.07 3.14
CA ARG A 124 -1.11 4.52 4.22
C ARG A 124 -1.87 3.34 4.83
N ARG A 125 -1.81 3.19 6.15
CA ARG A 125 -2.59 2.16 6.86
C ARG A 125 -4.02 2.62 7.09
N VAL A 126 -4.98 1.80 6.70
CA VAL A 126 -6.41 2.05 6.91
C VAL A 126 -7.05 0.79 7.49
N GLU A 127 -7.83 0.96 8.56
CA GLU A 127 -8.62 -0.12 9.14
C GLU A 127 -10.02 -0.12 8.54
N ILE A 128 -10.48 -1.29 8.07
CA ILE A 128 -11.84 -1.46 7.53
C ILE A 128 -12.53 -2.61 8.28
N PRO A 129 -13.75 -2.42 8.80
CA PRO A 129 -14.49 -3.49 9.46
C PRO A 129 -14.82 -4.62 8.47
N LYS A 130 -14.73 -5.87 8.94
CA LYS A 130 -15.18 -7.06 8.18
C LYS A 130 -16.63 -7.38 8.53
N SER A 131 -17.36 -7.99 7.60
CA SER A 131 -18.75 -8.43 7.81
C SER A 131 -18.89 -9.53 8.87
N SER A 132 -17.88 -10.38 9.04
CA SER A 132 -17.86 -11.47 10.04
C SER A 132 -17.36 -11.02 11.43
N GLY A 133 -17.15 -9.72 11.65
CA GLY A 133 -16.50 -9.19 12.84
C GLY A 133 -14.98 -9.02 12.70
N GLY A 134 -14.42 -8.10 13.49
CA GLY A 134 -13.00 -7.73 13.45
C GLY A 134 -12.64 -6.72 12.36
N VAL A 135 -11.35 -6.39 12.27
CA VAL A 135 -10.80 -5.38 11.35
C VAL A 135 -9.91 -6.00 10.27
N ARG A 136 -9.89 -5.39 9.08
CA ARG A 136 -8.93 -5.64 8.00
C ARG A 136 -8.02 -4.42 7.89
N LEU A 137 -6.73 -4.63 8.05
CA LEU A 137 -5.72 -3.60 7.76
C LEU A 137 -5.44 -3.59 6.26
N LEU A 138 -5.67 -2.44 5.61
CA LEU A 138 -5.26 -2.17 4.23
C LEU A 138 -4.02 -1.28 4.22
N GLY A 139 -3.23 -1.42 3.15
CA GLY A 139 -2.24 -0.45 2.72
C GLY A 139 -2.75 0.20 1.44
N ILE A 140 -2.85 1.52 1.44
CA ILE A 140 -3.27 2.34 0.30
C ILE A 140 -2.09 3.19 -0.16
#